data_AF-A0A9D6I142-F1
#
_entry.id   AF-A0A9D6I142-F1
#
_cell.length_a   1.000
_cell.length_b   1.000
_cell.length_c   1.000
_cell.angle_alpha   90.00
_cell.angle_beta   90.00
_cell.angle_gamma   90.00
#
_symmetry.space_group_name_H-M   'P 1'
#
loop_
_entity.id
_entity.type
_entity.pdbx_description
1 polymer ?
#
loop_
_entity_poly.entity_id
_entity_poly.type
_entity_poly.pdbx_seq_one_letter_code
_entity_poly.pdbx_strand_id
1 'polypeptide(L)'
;MAVTTEKGARRTQATRPPAARDAKQTDLAGPGIGDYKDLEKVLPTDYRPLLNPRETQLAIFAVKAYMEEQLCRELSLMMVTGPLIVDVESGVNDLLDRDGSRTPIQFHVSNDHDKHPIEAQVVQAATKWKRVALKQFDMGPGEGLCTD
;
A
#
# COMPACT_ATOMS: atom_id res chain seq x y z
N MET A 1 -48.87 -18.01 55.57
CA MET A 1 -48.54 -19.42 55.30
C MET A 1 -47.24 -19.45 54.52
N ALA A 2 -46.25 -20.19 55.05
CA ALA A 2 -45.01 -20.57 54.36
C ALA A 2 -45.34 -21.51 53.18
N VAL A 3 -44.51 -21.67 52.13
CA VAL A 3 -43.34 -22.58 52.02
C VAL A 3 -43.00 -22.56 50.50
N THR A 4 -41.89 -22.00 49.99
CA THR A 4 -40.48 -22.46 49.82
C THR A 4 -40.10 -22.66 48.34
N THR A 5 -38.91 -22.14 47.96
CA THR A 5 -37.85 -22.65 47.03
C THR A 5 -38.21 -23.04 45.58
N GLU A 6 -37.41 -22.69 44.55
CA GLU A 6 -36.03 -23.17 44.34
C GLU A 6 -35.14 -22.29 43.41
N LYS A 7 -33.86 -22.26 43.79
CA LYS A 7 -32.59 -22.29 43.02
C LYS A 7 -32.52 -21.79 41.56
N GLY A 8 -31.55 -20.91 41.30
CA GLY A 8 -31.03 -20.71 39.94
C GLY A 8 -29.73 -19.88 39.85
N ALA A 9 -28.60 -20.57 39.74
CA ALA A 9 -27.32 -20.16 39.14
C ALA A 9 -26.55 -18.92 39.65
N ARG A 10 -25.51 -19.20 40.45
CA ARG A 10 -24.31 -18.35 40.58
C ARG A 10 -23.73 -18.10 39.18
N ARG A 11 -23.62 -16.83 38.79
CA ARG A 11 -22.79 -16.40 37.66
C ARG A 11 -21.33 -16.65 38.04
N THR A 12 -20.76 -17.75 37.57
CA THR A 12 -19.31 -17.95 37.55
C THR A 12 -18.72 -16.88 36.64
N GLN A 13 -17.93 -15.95 37.20
CA GLN A 13 -17.05 -15.12 36.39
C GLN A 13 -16.02 -16.07 35.75
N ALA A 14 -16.19 -16.34 34.46
CA ALA A 14 -15.14 -16.93 33.66
C ALA A 14 -13.95 -15.96 33.66
N THR A 15 -12.88 -16.34 34.36
CA THR A 15 -11.58 -15.68 34.30
C THR A 15 -11.12 -15.69 32.85
N ARG A 16 -11.06 -14.50 32.24
CA ARG A 16 -10.55 -14.31 30.88
C ARG A 16 -9.10 -14.80 30.88
N PRO A 17 -8.69 -15.71 29.98
CA PRO A 17 -7.29 -16.09 29.88
C PRO A 17 -6.46 -14.84 29.56
N PRO A 18 -5.26 -14.68 30.14
CA PRO A 18 -4.40 -13.55 29.84
C PRO A 18 -4.16 -13.53 28.33
N ALA A 19 -4.47 -12.39 27.71
CA ALA A 19 -4.18 -12.19 26.31
C ALA A 19 -2.70 -12.48 26.07
N ALA A 20 -2.41 -13.39 25.14
CA ALA A 20 -1.07 -13.66 24.64
C ALA A 20 -0.48 -12.38 24.02
N ARG A 21 -0.01 -11.49 24.89
CA ARG A 21 1.04 -10.53 24.58
C ARG A 21 2.29 -11.39 24.49
N ASP A 22 2.81 -11.59 23.28
CA ASP A 22 4.23 -11.92 23.00
C ASP A 22 4.41 -12.43 21.55
N ALA A 23 3.35 -12.67 20.77
CA ALA A 23 3.50 -13.15 19.39
C ALA A 23 3.56 -12.03 18.33
N LYS A 24 3.17 -10.80 18.65
CA LYS A 24 3.11 -9.67 17.69
C LYS A 24 4.27 -8.67 17.81
N GLN A 25 5.18 -8.86 18.76
CA GLN A 25 6.29 -7.95 18.98
C GLN A 25 7.52 -8.32 18.12
N THR A 26 7.54 -9.52 17.56
CA THR A 26 8.62 -10.09 16.75
C THR A 26 8.46 -9.86 15.24
N ASP A 27 7.34 -9.29 14.80
CA ASP A 27 7.00 -9.11 13.37
C ASP A 27 7.20 -7.65 12.90
N LEU A 28 7.99 -6.86 13.64
CA LEU A 28 8.32 -5.47 13.29
C LEU A 28 9.48 -5.35 12.29
N ALA A 29 10.12 -6.47 11.96
CA ALA A 29 11.03 -6.56 10.82
C ALA A 29 10.26 -7.22 9.69
N GLY A 30 9.96 -6.45 8.65
CA GLY A 30 9.37 -6.99 7.42
C GLY A 30 10.21 -8.15 6.84
N PRO A 31 9.67 -8.89 5.86
CA PRO A 31 10.27 -10.14 5.41
C PRO A 31 11.70 -9.92 4.92
N GLY A 32 12.69 -10.37 5.71
CA GLY A 32 14.09 -10.51 5.29
C GLY A 32 15.13 -9.60 5.95
N ILE A 33 14.78 -8.74 6.91
CA ILE A 33 15.77 -7.96 7.66
C ILE A 33 15.88 -8.56 9.08
N GLY A 34 17.08 -8.95 9.51
CA GLY A 34 17.32 -9.59 10.81
C GLY A 34 16.97 -8.71 12.03
N ASP A 35 17.30 -9.18 13.24
CA ASP A 35 17.06 -8.43 14.49
C ASP A 35 17.73 -7.05 14.41
N TYR A 36 16.98 -5.99 14.74
CA TYR A 36 17.48 -4.61 14.78
C TYR A 36 18.72 -4.45 15.66
N LYS A 37 18.86 -5.28 16.71
CA LYS A 37 20.05 -5.30 17.57
C LYS A 37 21.32 -5.79 16.87
N ASP A 38 21.18 -6.64 15.87
CA ASP A 38 22.30 -7.15 15.09
C ASP A 38 22.68 -6.17 13.97
N LEU A 39 21.69 -5.46 13.40
CA LEU A 39 21.93 -4.36 12.46
C LEU A 39 22.71 -3.22 13.09
N GLU A 40 22.41 -2.84 14.33
CA GLU A 40 23.09 -1.76 15.04
C GLU A 40 24.62 -2.01 15.14
N LYS A 41 25.05 -3.27 15.23
CA LYS A 41 26.48 -3.64 15.32
C LYS A 41 27.24 -3.49 14.01
N VAL A 42 26.55 -3.50 12.86
CA VAL A 42 27.17 -3.45 11.52
C VAL A 42 27.01 -2.08 10.84
N LEU A 43 26.19 -1.19 11.40
CA LEU A 43 25.99 0.15 10.84
C LEU A 43 27.17 1.08 11.18
N PRO A 44 27.56 1.96 10.24
CA PRO A 44 28.58 2.98 10.51
C PRO A 44 28.15 3.92 11.64
N THR A 45 29.04 4.16 12.61
CA THR A 45 28.77 5.04 13.77
C THR A 45 29.10 6.52 13.48
N ASP A 46 29.75 6.79 12.36
CA ASP A 46 30.21 8.11 11.93
C ASP A 46 29.42 8.67 10.75
N TYR A 47 28.28 8.06 10.39
CA TYR A 47 27.41 8.57 9.35
C TYR A 47 26.91 9.98 9.70
N ARG A 48 27.20 10.93 8.83
CA ARG A 48 26.66 12.28 8.88
C ARG A 48 25.99 12.59 7.56
N PRO A 49 24.68 12.90 7.55
CA PRO A 49 24.01 13.24 6.32
C PRO A 49 24.62 14.52 5.74
N LEU A 50 24.90 14.51 4.44
CA LEU A 50 25.45 15.67 3.74
C LEU A 50 24.46 16.84 3.68
N LEU A 51 23.15 16.52 3.69
CA LEU A 51 22.05 17.45 3.61
C LEU A 51 21.21 17.37 4.89
N ASN A 52 20.69 18.50 5.35
CA ASN A 52 19.68 18.49 6.41
C ASN A 52 18.33 17.95 5.89
N PRO A 53 17.34 17.66 6.76
CA PRO A 53 16.05 17.10 6.32
C PRO A 53 15.31 17.95 5.28
N ARG A 54 15.35 19.28 5.39
CA ARG A 54 14.71 20.19 4.43
C ARG A 54 15.41 20.16 3.07
N GLU A 55 16.74 20.22 3.08
CA GLU A 55 17.56 20.12 1.86
C GLU A 55 17.40 18.76 1.18
N THR A 56 17.30 17.68 1.98
CA THR A 56 17.06 16.33 1.46
C THR A 56 15.74 16.25 0.71
N GLN A 57 14.66 16.83 1.25
CA GLN A 57 13.37 16.86 0.54
C GLN A 57 13.48 17.64 -0.78
N LEU A 58 14.11 18.82 -0.77
CA LEU A 58 14.35 19.61 -1.99
C LEU A 58 15.17 18.82 -3.02
N ALA A 59 16.20 18.10 -2.58
CA ALA A 59 17.04 17.28 -3.44
C ALA A 59 16.27 16.08 -4.04
N ILE A 60 15.40 15.43 -3.25
CA ILE A 60 14.54 14.33 -3.75
C ILE A 60 13.62 14.83 -4.87
N PHE A 61 12.94 15.96 -4.66
CA PHE A 61 12.09 16.55 -5.70
C PHE A 61 12.89 16.96 -6.93
N ALA A 62 14.07 17.55 -6.76
CA ALA A 62 14.92 17.96 -7.87
C ALA A 62 15.40 16.76 -8.71
N VAL A 63 15.85 15.68 -8.06
CA VAL A 63 16.30 14.46 -8.74
C VAL A 63 15.13 13.78 -9.45
N LYS A 64 13.96 13.68 -8.81
CA LYS A 64 12.76 13.11 -9.42
C LYS A 64 12.38 13.87 -10.70
N ALA A 65 12.23 15.19 -10.60
CA ALA A 65 11.85 16.03 -11.73
C ALA A 65 12.86 15.94 -12.88
N TYR A 66 14.17 15.97 -12.57
CA TYR A 66 15.21 15.83 -13.57
C TYR A 66 15.13 14.49 -14.31
N MET A 67 14.98 13.38 -13.58
CA MET A 67 14.88 12.05 -14.19
C MET A 67 13.64 11.93 -15.08
N GLU A 68 12.49 12.41 -14.63
CA GLU A 68 11.24 12.39 -15.40
C GLU A 68 11.34 13.23 -16.68
N GLU A 69 11.91 14.43 -16.59
CA GLU A 69 12.12 15.31 -17.74
C GLU A 69 13.05 14.67 -18.78
N GLN A 70 14.22 14.18 -18.34
CA GLN A 70 15.19 13.58 -19.26
C GLN A 70 14.66 12.29 -19.88
N LEU A 71 13.99 11.44 -19.10
CA LEU A 71 13.39 10.20 -19.63
C LEU A 71 12.32 10.50 -20.67
N CYS A 72 11.45 11.47 -20.41
CA CYS A 72 10.41 11.87 -21.36
C CYS A 72 11.00 12.46 -22.64
N ARG A 73 12.05 13.26 -22.52
CA ARG A 73 12.75 13.86 -23.66
C ARG A 73 13.41 12.80 -24.56
N GLU A 74 14.18 11.88 -23.98
CA GLU A 74 14.94 10.90 -24.75
C GLU A 74 14.05 9.81 -25.38
N LEU A 75 12.93 9.47 -24.72
CA LEU A 75 12.02 8.40 -25.18
C LEU A 75 10.72 8.93 -25.80
N SER A 76 10.60 10.25 -26.02
CA SER A 76 9.40 10.90 -26.57
C SER A 76 8.12 10.52 -25.81
N LEU A 77 8.17 10.66 -24.48
CA LEU A 77 7.05 10.34 -23.60
C LEU A 77 6.30 11.61 -23.17
N MET A 78 4.98 11.50 -23.05
CA MET A 78 4.13 12.49 -22.41
C MET A 78 3.92 12.14 -20.93
N MET A 79 4.11 13.11 -20.04
CA MET A 79 3.70 12.95 -18.63
C MET A 79 2.17 12.97 -18.51
N VAL A 80 1.61 11.96 -17.86
CA VAL A 80 0.18 11.82 -17.58
C VAL A 80 -0.05 11.40 -16.14
N THR A 81 -1.16 11.80 -15.54
CA THR A 81 -1.54 11.34 -14.21
C THR A 81 -2.20 9.97 -14.29
N GLY A 82 -1.65 8.97 -13.60
CA GLY A 82 -2.21 7.63 -13.49
C GLY A 82 -3.34 7.53 -12.44
N PRO A 83 -4.16 6.46 -12.50
CA PRO A 83 -5.16 6.19 -11.48
C PRO A 83 -4.51 5.63 -10.22
N LEU A 84 -4.97 6.10 -9.05
CA LEU A 84 -4.58 5.54 -7.75
C LEU A 84 -5.54 4.45 -7.27
N ILE A 85 -6.79 4.54 -7.71
CA ILE A 85 -7.91 3.68 -7.31
C ILE A 85 -8.62 3.25 -8.58
N VAL A 86 -8.92 1.96 -8.67
CA VAL A 86 -9.64 1.37 -9.81
C VAL A 86 -10.71 0.41 -9.30
N ASP A 87 -11.76 0.24 -10.09
CA ASP A 87 -12.76 -0.81 -9.86
C ASP A 87 -12.08 -2.19 -9.92
N VAL A 88 -12.43 -3.08 -9.00
CA VAL A 88 -11.97 -4.49 -8.98
C VAL A 88 -12.21 -5.17 -10.33
N GLU A 89 -13.34 -4.88 -10.98
CA GLU A 89 -13.76 -5.51 -12.23
C GLU A 89 -13.15 -4.85 -13.48
N SER A 90 -12.44 -3.73 -13.32
CA SER A 90 -11.87 -2.97 -14.45
C SER A 90 -10.83 -3.73 -15.26
N GLY A 91 -10.18 -4.73 -14.68
CA GLY A 91 -9.10 -5.49 -15.31
C GLY A 91 -7.81 -4.70 -15.57
N VAL A 92 -7.74 -3.42 -15.16
CA VAL A 92 -6.56 -2.56 -15.41
C VAL A 92 -5.54 -2.58 -14.28
N ASN A 93 -5.88 -3.11 -13.10
CA ASN A 93 -4.93 -3.33 -12.02
C ASN A 93 -4.02 -4.53 -12.36
N ASP A 94 -2.71 -4.32 -12.27
CA ASP A 94 -1.75 -5.41 -12.39
C ASP A 94 -1.33 -5.87 -11.00
N LEU A 95 -1.66 -7.13 -10.67
CA LEU A 95 -1.40 -7.71 -9.37
C LEU A 95 0.08 -8.09 -9.31
N LEU A 96 0.84 -7.47 -8.41
CA LEU A 96 2.30 -7.70 -8.26
C LEU A 96 2.63 -9.01 -7.54
N ASP A 97 1.69 -9.94 -7.56
CA ASP A 97 1.68 -11.12 -6.75
C ASP A 97 1.66 -12.37 -7.65
N ARG A 98 2.86 -12.85 -7.96
CA ARG A 98 3.05 -13.97 -8.88
C ARG A 98 2.67 -15.32 -8.25
N ASP A 99 2.54 -15.37 -6.92
CA ASP A 99 2.23 -16.58 -6.14
C ASP A 99 0.87 -16.56 -5.42
N GLY A 100 0.13 -15.44 -5.49
CA GLY A 100 -1.21 -15.33 -4.93
C GLY A 100 -1.24 -15.08 -3.41
N SER A 101 -0.10 -14.77 -2.78
CA SER A 101 0.03 -14.55 -1.34
C SER A 101 -0.35 -13.14 -0.85
N ARG A 102 -0.45 -12.15 -1.74
CA ARG A 102 -0.65 -10.72 -1.43
C ARG A 102 -1.94 -10.19 -2.05
N THR A 103 -2.97 -10.07 -1.22
CA THR A 103 -4.23 -9.43 -1.60
C THR A 103 -4.06 -7.91 -1.75
N PRO A 104 -4.51 -7.30 -2.87
CA PRO A 104 -4.61 -5.85 -2.98
C PRO A 104 -5.47 -5.25 -1.88
N ILE A 105 -5.20 -3.99 -1.52
CA ILE A 105 -6.06 -3.26 -0.59
C ILE A 105 -7.36 -2.94 -1.31
N GLN A 106 -8.45 -3.57 -0.89
CA GLN A 106 -9.79 -3.38 -1.45
C GLN A 106 -10.69 -2.67 -0.44
N PHE A 107 -11.61 -1.83 -0.91
CA PHE A 107 -12.56 -1.12 -0.08
C PHE A 107 -13.86 -0.81 -0.84
N HIS A 108 -14.96 -0.81 -0.10
CA HIS A 108 -16.28 -0.47 -0.61
C HIS A 108 -16.45 1.05 -0.70
N VAL A 109 -16.91 1.53 -1.86
CA VAL A 109 -17.30 2.92 -2.07
C VAL A 109 -18.83 3.00 -2.19
N SER A 110 -19.47 3.49 -1.13
CA SER A 110 -20.90 3.83 -1.10
C SER A 110 -21.17 5.08 -1.95
N ASN A 111 -21.20 4.90 -3.27
CA ASN A 111 -21.44 5.97 -4.24
C ASN A 111 -22.95 6.14 -4.50
N ASP A 112 -23.39 7.41 -4.64
CA ASP A 112 -24.80 7.82 -4.82
C ASP A 112 -25.78 7.16 -3.84
N HIS A 113 -25.50 7.26 -2.53
CA HIS A 113 -26.33 6.66 -1.47
C HIS A 113 -26.60 5.16 -1.68
N ASP A 114 -25.54 4.41 -2.00
CA ASP A 114 -25.57 2.97 -2.29
C ASP A 114 -26.40 2.57 -3.53
N LYS A 115 -26.73 3.51 -4.43
CA LYS A 115 -27.36 3.17 -5.71
C LYS A 115 -26.36 2.64 -6.74
N HIS A 116 -25.13 3.12 -6.67
CA HIS A 116 -24.05 2.74 -7.58
C HIS A 116 -22.79 2.36 -6.80
N PRO A 117 -22.88 1.40 -5.88
CA PRO A 117 -21.73 1.00 -5.09
C PRO A 117 -20.63 0.44 -5.99
N ILE A 118 -19.38 0.72 -5.64
CA ILE A 118 -18.21 0.22 -6.37
C ILE A 118 -17.30 -0.47 -5.36
N GLU A 119 -16.90 -1.70 -5.68
CA GLU A 119 -15.77 -2.32 -5.02
C GLU A 119 -14.49 -1.81 -5.69
N ALA A 120 -13.67 -1.09 -4.93
CA ALA A 120 -12.48 -0.45 -5.44
C ALA A 120 -11.21 -1.08 -4.85
N GLN A 121 -10.12 -1.01 -5.61
CA GLN A 121 -8.79 -1.42 -5.15
C GLN A 121 -7.78 -0.31 -5.34
N VAL A 122 -6.82 -0.24 -4.42
CA VAL A 122 -5.60 0.54 -4.62
C VAL A 122 -4.78 -0.11 -5.76
N VAL A 123 -4.35 0.71 -6.70
CA VAL A 123 -3.52 0.25 -7.82
C VAL A 123 -2.16 -0.21 -7.30
N GLN A 124 -1.76 -1.42 -7.65
CA GLN A 124 -0.42 -1.95 -7.34
C GLN A 124 0.57 -1.64 -8.46
N ALA A 125 0.13 -1.78 -9.71
CA ALA A 125 0.88 -1.35 -10.88
C ALA A 125 -0.07 -0.97 -12.03
N ALA A 126 0.29 0.08 -12.76
CA ALA A 126 -0.49 0.64 -13.86
C ALA A 126 -0.10 0.11 -15.25
N THR A 127 0.67 -0.98 -15.34
CA THR A 127 1.19 -1.55 -16.62
C THR A 127 0.08 -1.85 -17.63
N LYS A 128 -1.02 -2.48 -17.21
CA LYS A 128 -2.17 -2.76 -18.08
C LYS A 128 -2.90 -1.47 -18.46
N TRP A 129 -3.10 -0.57 -17.50
CA TRP A 129 -3.72 0.74 -17.73
C TRP A 129 -2.96 1.56 -18.78
N LYS A 130 -1.62 1.58 -18.75
CA LYS A 130 -0.79 2.30 -19.73
C LYS A 130 -1.13 1.92 -21.16
N ARG A 131 -1.40 0.63 -21.45
CA ARG A 131 -1.79 0.18 -22.80
C ARG A 131 -3.13 0.74 -23.26
N VAL A 132 -4.10 0.84 -22.34
CA VAL A 132 -5.40 1.46 -22.62
C VAL A 132 -5.23 2.96 -22.86
N ALA A 133 -4.42 3.63 -22.03
CA ALA A 133 -4.15 5.05 -22.14
C ALA A 133 -3.45 5.42 -23.47
N LEU A 134 -2.45 4.64 -23.92
CA LEU A 134 -1.81 4.84 -25.23
C LEU A 134 -2.83 4.89 -26.37
N LYS A 135 -3.83 3.99 -26.34
CA LYS A 135 -4.91 3.98 -27.33
C LYS A 135 -5.87 5.17 -27.18
N GLN A 136 -6.18 5.58 -25.96
CA GLN A 136 -7.07 6.72 -25.69
C GLN A 136 -6.47 8.06 -26.15
N PHE A 137 -5.15 8.20 -26.02
CA PHE A 137 -4.42 9.39 -26.47
C PHE A 137 -3.94 9.31 -27.93
N ASP A 138 -4.35 8.27 -28.67
CA ASP A 138 -4.00 8.06 -30.08
C ASP A 138 -2.49 8.10 -30.36
N MET A 139 -1.69 7.50 -29.46
CA MET A 139 -0.23 7.53 -29.55
C MET A 139 0.30 6.57 -30.62
N GLY A 140 1.18 7.09 -31.47
CA GLY A 140 1.81 6.35 -32.57
C GLY A 140 3.11 5.64 -32.21
N PRO A 141 3.71 4.89 -33.15
CA PRO A 141 5.05 4.34 -32.98
C PRO A 141 6.09 5.44 -32.70
N GLY A 142 6.87 5.27 -31.63
CA GLY A 142 7.85 6.26 -31.19
C GLY A 142 7.31 7.27 -30.18
N GLU A 143 6.01 7.22 -29.86
CA GLU A 143 5.39 7.99 -28.78
C GLU A 143 5.06 7.08 -27.61
N GLY A 144 5.02 7.67 -26.41
CA GLY A 144 4.60 6.95 -25.22
C GLY A 144 4.16 7.86 -24.09
N LEU A 145 3.95 7.26 -22.93
CA LEU A 145 3.54 7.99 -21.73
C LEU A 145 4.33 7.56 -20.50
N CYS A 146 4.52 8.52 -19.61
CA CYS A 146 5.11 8.35 -18.28
C CYS A 146 4.12 8.85 -17.23
N THR A 147 4.11 8.22 -16.05
CA THR A 147 3.23 8.57 -14.93
C THR A 147 4.08 8.66 -13.68
N ASP A 148 3.76 9.66 -12.87
CA ASP A 148 4.14 9.73 -11.46
C ASP A 148 3.41 8.64 -10.65
#